data_AF-A0A924DEF8-F1
#
_entry.id   AF-A0A924DEF8-F1
#
_cell.length_a   1.000
_cell.length_b   1.000
_cell.length_c   1.000
_cell.angle_alpha   90.00
_cell.angle_beta   90.00
_cell.angle_gamma   90.00
#
_symmetry.space_group_name_H-M   'P 1'
#
loop_
_entity.id
_entity.type
_entity.pdbx_description
1 polymer ?
#
loop_
_entity_poly.entity_id
_entity_poly.type
_entity_poly.pdbx_seq_one_letter_code
_entity_poly.pdbx_strand_id
1 'polypeptide(L)'
;MKLAHSEGVRRTLANAQNAAAQDLHRFVHTEHLLIGFLEERSSGTAVLKSLGFNRETLKQTCQAKCHRGNSTMEDNLKLTSRVQEILAYAGEECKKLEDEKIDTRHILLGIVREDGGIAGSVLRESGLTYEKAFRASVTYATSHEKEGAHEHTEKRTRKKSYESRPFWRRMLGV
;
A
#
# COMPACT_ATOMS: atom_id res chain seq x y z
N MET A 1 -10.02 14.11 -12.75
CA MET A 1 -10.12 14.08 -11.27
C MET A 1 -8.89 13.36 -10.72
N LYS A 2 -8.17 13.94 -9.74
CA LYS A 2 -7.02 13.28 -9.09
C LYS A 2 -7.58 12.24 -8.11
N LEU A 3 -7.22 10.96 -8.27
CA LEU A 3 -7.71 9.90 -7.37
C LEU A 3 -7.17 10.12 -5.96
N ALA A 4 -7.98 9.76 -4.95
CA ALA A 4 -7.55 9.82 -3.56
C ALA A 4 -6.58 8.69 -3.23
N HIS A 5 -5.68 8.91 -2.27
CA HIS A 5 -4.74 7.91 -1.76
C HIS A 5 -5.23 7.28 -0.45
N SER A 6 -5.03 5.97 -0.29
CA SER A 6 -5.28 5.25 0.97
C SER A 6 -4.35 5.71 2.09
N GLU A 7 -4.74 5.41 3.33
CA GLU A 7 -3.88 5.70 4.47
C GLU A 7 -2.57 4.92 4.37
N GLY A 8 -2.62 3.65 3.93
CA GLY A 8 -1.43 2.86 3.65
C GLY A 8 -0.53 3.47 2.57
N VAL A 9 -1.09 4.13 1.55
CA VAL A 9 -0.29 4.85 0.55
C VAL A 9 0.38 6.08 1.15
N ARG A 10 -0.32 6.85 2.00
CA ARG A 10 0.28 8.00 2.70
C ARG A 10 1.43 7.56 3.59
N ARG A 11 1.25 6.48 4.35
CA ARG A 11 2.30 5.89 5.20
C ARG A 11 3.46 5.34 4.40
N THR A 12 3.20 4.65 3.29
CA THR A 12 4.23 4.19 2.35
C THR A 12 5.11 5.35 1.87
N LEU A 13 4.51 6.47 1.47
CA LEU A 13 5.24 7.65 1.02
C LEU A 13 6.02 8.35 2.14
N ALA A 14 5.45 8.43 3.34
CA ALA A 14 6.15 8.97 4.51
C ALA A 14 7.36 8.10 4.88
N ASN A 15 7.19 6.77 4.90
CA ASN A 15 8.28 5.83 5.15
C ASN A 15 9.37 5.92 4.08
N ALA A 16 9.00 6.15 2.81
CA ALA A 16 9.95 6.35 1.73
C ALA A 16 10.77 7.64 1.88
N GLN A 17 10.15 8.73 2.35
CA GLN A 17 10.87 9.96 2.69
C GLN A 17 11.84 9.73 3.85
N ASN A 18 11.41 9.02 4.89
CA ASN A 18 12.27 8.68 6.02
C ASN A 18 13.47 7.83 5.60
N ALA A 19 13.26 6.84 4.72
CA ALA A 19 14.34 6.01 4.18
C ALA A 19 15.36 6.84 3.38
N ALA A 20 14.88 7.72 2.49
CA ALA A 20 15.75 8.60 1.71
C ALA A 20 16.58 9.56 2.60
N ALA A 21 15.98 10.09 3.66
CA ALA A 21 16.67 10.94 4.62
C ALA A 21 17.75 10.16 5.39
N GLN A 22 17.45 8.93 5.83
CA GLN A 22 18.41 8.04 6.53
C GLN A 22 19.62 7.66 5.66
N ASP A 23 19.37 7.46 4.37
CA ASP A 23 20.40 7.14 3.38
C ASP A 23 21.14 8.40 2.87
N LEU A 24 20.81 9.59 3.36
CA LEU A 24 21.41 10.87 3.01
C LEU A 24 21.23 11.26 1.53
N HIS A 25 20.07 10.96 0.96
CA HIS A 25 19.69 11.35 -0.41
C HIS A 25 18.81 12.61 -0.40
N ARG A 26 18.98 13.46 -1.42
CA ARG A 26 18.15 14.67 -1.61
C ARG A 26 16.78 14.40 -2.25
N PHE A 27 16.59 13.20 -2.77
CA PHE A 27 15.39 12.81 -3.49
C PHE A 27 14.94 11.41 -3.09
N VAL A 28 13.63 11.19 -3.14
CA VAL A 28 13.04 9.86 -2.99
C VAL A 28 13.13 9.13 -4.33
N HIS A 29 14.08 8.20 -4.41
CA HIS A 29 14.25 7.25 -5.50
C HIS A 29 13.37 5.99 -5.31
N THR A 30 13.41 5.10 -6.30
CA THR A 30 12.55 3.92 -6.35
C THR A 30 12.80 2.96 -5.19
N GLU A 31 14.06 2.75 -4.80
CA GLU A 31 14.50 1.91 -3.69
C GLU A 31 13.92 2.36 -2.36
N HIS A 32 13.87 3.68 -2.10
CA HIS A 32 13.25 4.23 -0.91
C HIS A 32 11.74 4.01 -0.92
N LEU A 33 11.10 4.12 -2.09
CA LEU A 33 9.68 3.78 -2.23
C LEU A 33 9.43 2.30 -1.89
N LEU A 34 10.27 1.39 -2.38
CA LEU A 34 10.16 -0.03 -2.05
C LEU A 34 10.41 -0.29 -0.56
N ILE A 35 11.42 0.33 0.04
CA ILE A 35 11.67 0.22 1.49
C ILE A 35 10.46 0.72 2.28
N GLY A 36 9.93 1.90 1.94
CA GLY A 36 8.76 2.47 2.60
C GLY A 36 7.50 1.61 2.44
N PHE A 37 7.31 1.02 1.25
CA PHE A 37 6.25 0.07 0.94
C PHE A 37 6.39 -1.22 1.77
N LEU A 38 7.61 -1.75 1.86
CA LEU A 38 7.90 -2.98 2.62
C LEU A 38 7.84 -2.77 4.13
N GLU A 39 8.00 -1.54 4.64
CA GLU A 39 7.84 -1.21 6.07
C GLU A 39 6.36 -1.16 6.46
N GLU A 40 5.51 -0.62 5.57
CA GLU A 40 4.09 -0.44 5.82
C GLU A 40 3.34 -1.78 5.76
N ARG A 41 2.74 -2.20 6.88
CA ARG A 41 1.86 -3.37 6.95
C ARG A 41 0.53 -3.07 6.25
N SER A 42 0.46 -3.38 4.96
CA SER A 42 -0.65 -3.03 4.07
C SER A 42 -1.11 -4.18 3.17
N SER A 43 -2.20 -3.95 2.40
CA SER A 43 -2.72 -4.90 1.42
C SER A 43 -1.67 -5.31 0.38
N GLY A 44 -0.82 -4.37 -0.06
CA GLY A 44 0.26 -4.67 -1.01
C GLY A 44 1.30 -5.62 -0.42
N THR A 45 1.71 -5.42 0.83
CA THR A 45 2.65 -6.34 1.51
C THR A 45 2.01 -7.69 1.85
N ALA A 46 0.69 -7.72 2.08
CA ALA A 46 -0.05 -8.96 2.26
C ALA A 46 -0.11 -9.78 0.96
N VAL A 47 -0.27 -9.13 -0.19
CA VAL A 47 -0.17 -9.74 -1.51
C VAL A 47 1.23 -10.32 -1.76
N LEU A 48 2.31 -9.59 -1.42
CA LEU A 48 3.66 -10.16 -1.49
C LEU A 48 3.81 -11.41 -0.63
N LYS A 49 3.30 -11.36 0.60
CA LYS A 49 3.34 -12.49 1.54
C LYS A 49 2.59 -13.70 1.00
N SER A 50 1.40 -13.53 0.40
CA SER A 50 0.62 -14.65 -0.16
C SER A 50 1.30 -15.30 -1.36
N LEU A 51 2.14 -14.55 -2.07
CA LEU A 51 2.99 -15.05 -3.15
C LEU A 51 4.31 -15.68 -2.65
N GLY A 52 4.53 -15.75 -1.33
CA GLY A 52 5.71 -16.37 -0.73
C GLY A 52 6.92 -15.44 -0.55
N PHE A 53 6.77 -14.13 -0.80
CA PHE A 53 7.86 -13.19 -0.62
C PHE A 53 8.03 -12.79 0.84
N ASN A 54 9.28 -12.79 1.31
CA ASN A 54 9.63 -12.27 2.62
C ASN A 54 10.02 -10.79 2.52
N ARG A 55 9.34 -9.93 3.30
CA ARG A 55 9.56 -8.48 3.29
C ARG A 55 10.96 -8.09 3.74
N GLU A 56 11.49 -8.79 4.75
CA GLU A 56 12.82 -8.50 5.31
C GLU A 56 13.91 -8.85 4.29
N THR A 57 13.80 -10.00 3.63
CA THR A 57 14.72 -10.40 2.56
C THR A 57 14.70 -9.42 1.38
N LEU A 58 13.52 -8.98 0.95
CA LEU A 58 13.38 -7.98 -0.11
C LEU A 58 13.97 -6.63 0.30
N LYS A 59 13.73 -6.20 1.54
CA LYS A 59 14.26 -4.94 2.08
C LYS A 59 15.79 -4.97 2.13
N GLN A 60 16.38 -6.05 2.63
CA GLN A 60 17.83 -6.25 2.66
C GLN A 60 18.44 -6.27 1.26
N THR A 61 17.80 -6.97 0.31
CA THR A 61 18.24 -6.99 -1.10
C THR A 61 18.21 -5.59 -1.72
N CYS A 62 17.17 -4.81 -1.41
CA CYS A 62 17.04 -3.43 -1.86
C CYS A 62 18.13 -2.54 -1.27
N GLN A 63 18.35 -2.61 0.05
CA GLN A 63 19.37 -1.84 0.75
C GLN A 63 20.78 -2.17 0.28
N ALA A 64 21.07 -3.43 -0.02
CA ALA A 64 22.38 -3.85 -0.56
C ALA A 64 22.69 -3.23 -1.93
N LYS A 65 21.67 -2.85 -2.70
CA LYS A 65 21.83 -2.13 -3.98
C LYS A 65 21.83 -0.60 -3.81
N CYS A 66 21.41 -0.10 -2.65
CA CYS A 66 21.39 1.32 -2.34
C CYS A 66 22.78 1.78 -1.89
N HIS A 67 23.31 2.82 -2.54
CA HIS A 67 24.52 3.49 -2.10
C HIS A 67 24.14 4.63 -1.18
N ARG A 68 24.93 4.84 -0.12
CA ARG A 68 24.75 5.99 0.76
C ARG A 68 25.00 7.29 -0.04
N GLY A 69 24.11 8.26 0.13
CA GLY A 69 24.26 9.60 -0.46
C GLY A 69 25.24 10.46 0.33
N ASN A 70 25.43 11.72 -0.10
CA ASN A 70 26.29 12.70 0.58
C ASN A 70 25.54 13.90 1.17
N SER A 71 24.21 13.85 1.20
CA SER A 71 23.41 15.00 1.64
C SER A 71 23.38 15.14 3.15
N THR A 72 23.00 16.33 3.63
CA THR A 72 22.51 16.53 4.99
C THR A 72 21.09 15.97 5.11
N MET A 73 20.69 15.62 6.34
CA MET A 73 19.31 15.21 6.61
C MET A 73 18.37 16.40 6.36
N GLU A 74 17.38 16.21 5.50
CA GLU A 74 16.36 17.19 5.15
C GLU A 74 14.97 16.56 5.30
N ASP A 75 14.03 17.35 5.79
CA ASP A 75 12.61 16.98 5.85
C ASP A 75 11.91 17.32 4.53
N ASN A 76 10.87 16.55 4.18
CA ASN A 76 10.04 16.76 2.98
C ASN A 76 10.79 16.66 1.64
N LEU A 77 11.55 15.56 1.47
CA LEU A 77 12.26 15.24 0.23
C LEU A 77 11.31 15.11 -0.97
N LYS A 78 11.73 15.64 -2.12
CA LYS A 78 10.96 15.56 -3.37
C LYS A 78 11.05 14.15 -3.99
N LEU A 79 9.98 13.74 -4.65
CA LEU A 79 9.95 12.49 -5.42
C LEU A 79 10.68 12.67 -6.76
N THR A 80 11.46 11.67 -7.17
CA THR A 80 12.02 11.61 -8.52
C THR A 80 10.95 11.36 -9.58
N SER A 81 11.26 11.66 -10.85
CA SER A 81 10.36 11.41 -11.98
C SER A 81 9.93 9.95 -12.08
N ARG A 82 10.83 8.99 -11.81
CA ARG A 82 10.50 7.56 -11.78
C ARG A 82 9.50 7.20 -10.69
N VAL A 83 9.63 7.78 -9.49
CA VAL A 83 8.65 7.57 -8.43
C VAL A 83 7.30 8.20 -8.81
N GLN A 84 7.29 9.36 -9.45
CA GLN A 84 6.05 9.95 -9.97
C GLN A 84 5.40 9.09 -11.05
N GLU A 85 6.20 8.43 -11.90
CA GLU A 85 5.74 7.47 -12.90
C GLU A 85 5.11 6.23 -12.26
N ILE A 86 5.73 5.66 -11.22
CA ILE A 86 5.15 4.57 -10.42
C ILE A 86 3.77 4.96 -9.86
N LEU A 87 3.63 6.19 -9.35
CA LEU A 87 2.35 6.69 -8.85
C LEU A 87 1.32 6.89 -9.96
N ALA A 88 1.76 7.29 -11.16
CA ALA A 88 0.89 7.38 -12.33
C ALA A 88 0.38 5.99 -12.74
N TYR A 89 1.27 4.99 -12.82
CA TYR A 89 0.91 3.60 -13.07
C TYR A 89 -0.05 3.07 -12.00
N ALA A 90 0.18 3.33 -10.72
CA ALA A 90 -0.76 2.97 -9.67
C ALA A 90 -2.15 3.60 -9.88
N GLY A 91 -2.21 4.84 -10.38
CA GLY A 91 -3.47 5.49 -10.76
C GLY A 91 -4.17 4.83 -11.95
N GLU A 92 -3.42 4.34 -12.94
CA GLU A 92 -3.96 3.56 -14.06
C GLU A 92 -4.51 2.21 -13.60
N GLU A 93 -3.78 1.50 -12.75
CA GLU A 93 -4.20 0.20 -12.21
C GLU A 93 -5.45 0.34 -11.34
N CYS A 94 -5.54 1.40 -10.53
CA CYS A 94 -6.73 1.72 -9.74
C CYS A 94 -7.98 1.86 -10.62
N LYS A 95 -7.87 2.58 -11.75
CA LYS A 95 -8.98 2.71 -12.70
C LYS A 95 -9.30 1.40 -13.39
N LYS A 96 -8.26 0.64 -13.78
CA LYS A 96 -8.41 -0.67 -14.45
C LYS A 96 -9.11 -1.70 -13.57
N LEU A 97 -8.88 -1.63 -12.25
CA LEU A 97 -9.52 -2.46 -11.25
C LEU A 97 -10.85 -1.89 -10.75
N GLU A 98 -11.27 -0.72 -11.25
CA GLU A 98 -12.49 -0.01 -10.85
C GLU A 98 -12.52 0.36 -9.35
N ASP A 99 -11.36 0.45 -8.71
CA ASP A 99 -11.23 0.87 -7.32
C ASP A 99 -11.42 2.39 -7.21
N GLU A 100 -12.17 2.86 -6.21
CA GLU A 100 -12.44 4.28 -5.99
C GLU A 100 -11.21 5.09 -5.55
N LYS A 101 -10.17 4.38 -5.07
CA LYS A 101 -9.05 4.97 -4.33
C LYS A 101 -7.77 4.18 -4.55
N ILE A 102 -6.66 4.90 -4.79
CA ILE A 102 -5.34 4.28 -4.92
C ILE A 102 -4.93 3.71 -3.56
N ASP A 103 -4.84 2.39 -3.50
CA ASP A 103 -4.29 1.64 -2.36
C ASP A 103 -2.86 1.12 -2.64
N THR A 104 -2.29 0.39 -1.67
CA THR A 104 -0.94 -0.16 -1.79
C THR A 104 -0.80 -1.32 -2.78
N ARG A 105 -1.88 -2.02 -3.17
CA ARG A 105 -1.80 -3.04 -4.23
C ARG A 105 -1.51 -2.36 -5.57
N HIS A 106 -2.12 -1.22 -5.84
CA HIS A 106 -1.82 -0.44 -7.03
C HIS A 106 -0.38 0.09 -7.04
N ILE A 107 0.14 0.51 -5.88
CA ILE A 107 1.56 0.88 -5.74
C ILE A 107 2.47 -0.29 -6.10
N LEU A 108 2.17 -1.49 -5.59
CA LEU A 108 2.92 -2.71 -5.94
C LEU A 108 2.94 -2.93 -7.46
N LEU A 109 1.78 -2.83 -8.11
CA LEU A 109 1.67 -2.99 -9.57
C LEU A 109 2.46 -1.90 -10.32
N GLY A 110 2.41 -0.66 -9.85
CA GLY A 110 3.19 0.45 -10.39
C GLY A 110 4.71 0.22 -10.26
N ILE A 111 5.19 -0.30 -9.13
CA ILE A 111 6.61 -0.63 -8.94
C ILE A 111 7.04 -1.75 -9.90
N VAL A 112 6.23 -2.81 -10.04
CA VAL A 112 6.57 -3.95 -10.90
C VAL A 112 6.57 -3.56 -12.39
N ARG A 113 5.72 -2.60 -12.77
CA ARG A 113 5.61 -2.06 -14.13
C ARG A 113 6.70 -1.04 -14.46
N GLU A 114 7.25 -0.34 -13.48
CA GLU A 114 8.35 0.59 -13.73
C GLU A 114 9.64 -0.15 -14.09
N ASP A 115 10.27 0.29 -15.17
CA ASP A 115 11.49 -0.29 -15.71
C ASP A 115 12.70 0.61 -15.48
N GLY A 116 13.80 -0.01 -15.05
CA GLY A 116 15.09 0.66 -14.84
C GLY A 116 15.31 1.23 -13.43
N GLY A 117 14.32 1.21 -12.54
CA GLY A 117 14.50 1.50 -11.13
C GLY A 117 14.98 0.29 -10.33
N ILE A 118 15.67 0.55 -9.21
CA ILE A 118 16.15 -0.50 -8.29
C ILE A 118 14.96 -1.29 -7.72
N ALA A 119 13.85 -0.63 -7.40
CA ALA A 119 12.68 -1.29 -6.82
C ALA A 119 12.07 -2.35 -7.73
N GLY A 120 11.78 -1.99 -8.99
CA GLY A 120 11.28 -2.94 -9.98
C GLY A 120 12.28 -4.07 -10.21
N SER A 121 13.58 -3.75 -10.29
CA SER A 121 14.65 -4.75 -10.45
C SER A 121 14.66 -5.77 -9.31
N VAL A 122 14.64 -5.31 -8.05
CA VAL A 122 14.64 -6.19 -6.87
C VAL A 122 13.45 -7.15 -6.89
N LEU A 123 12.25 -6.65 -7.19
CA LEU A 123 11.05 -7.51 -7.25
C LEU A 123 11.13 -8.52 -8.40
N ARG A 124 11.55 -8.09 -9.61
CA ARG A 124 11.68 -8.97 -10.78
C ARG A 124 12.77 -10.02 -10.61
N GLU A 125 13.94 -9.63 -10.11
CA GLU A 125 15.04 -10.54 -9.79
C GLU A 125 14.65 -11.55 -8.70
N SER A 126 13.77 -11.17 -7.78
CA SER A 126 13.20 -12.09 -6.78
C SER A 126 12.11 -13.02 -7.36
N GLY A 127 11.78 -12.90 -8.64
CA GLY A 127 10.82 -13.77 -9.35
C GLY A 127 9.38 -13.26 -9.39
N LEU A 128 9.13 -12.00 -8.98
CA LEU A 128 7.81 -11.38 -9.10
C LEU A 128 7.60 -10.86 -10.52
N THR A 129 6.55 -11.33 -11.18
CA THR A 129 6.12 -10.80 -12.47
C THR A 129 4.87 -9.95 -12.28
N TYR A 130 4.62 -9.02 -13.23
CA TYR A 130 3.41 -8.20 -13.22
C TYR A 130 2.15 -9.07 -13.17
N GLU A 131 2.09 -10.14 -13.97
CA GLU A 131 0.93 -11.04 -14.02
C GLU A 131 0.64 -11.70 -12.66
N LYS A 132 1.69 -12.19 -11.97
CA LYS A 132 1.54 -12.78 -10.62
C LYS A 132 1.04 -11.75 -9.61
N ALA A 133 1.63 -10.54 -9.64
CA ALA A 133 1.24 -9.44 -8.75
C ALA A 133 -0.20 -8.99 -9.01
N PHE A 134 -0.59 -8.88 -10.27
CA PHE A 134 -1.93 -8.47 -10.70
C PHE A 134 -2.98 -9.47 -10.24
N ARG A 135 -2.80 -10.76 -10.58
CA ARG A 135 -3.72 -11.82 -10.19
C ARG A 135 -3.90 -11.88 -8.67
N ALA A 136 -2.81 -11.84 -7.91
CA ALA A 136 -2.88 -11.89 -6.45
C ALA A 136 -3.53 -10.62 -5.85
N SER A 137 -3.32 -9.46 -6.46
CA SER A 137 -3.97 -8.21 -6.04
C SER A 137 -5.49 -8.25 -6.22
N VAL A 138 -5.96 -8.82 -7.33
CA VAL A 138 -7.40 -9.03 -7.59
C VAL A 138 -7.98 -10.04 -6.59
N THR A 139 -7.33 -11.20 -6.44
CA THR A 139 -7.77 -12.22 -5.46
C THR A 139 -7.88 -11.64 -4.06
N TYR A 140 -6.88 -10.86 -3.63
CA TYR A 140 -6.88 -10.23 -2.31
C TYR A 140 -8.06 -9.25 -2.12
N ALA A 141 -8.38 -8.40 -3.10
CA ALA A 141 -9.56 -7.52 -3.00
C ALA A 141 -10.84 -8.34 -2.82
N THR A 142 -11.08 -9.29 -3.72
CA THR A 142 -12.33 -10.07 -3.72
C THR A 142 -12.56 -10.87 -2.43
N SER A 143 -11.49 -11.31 -1.75
CA SER A 143 -11.61 -12.03 -0.48
C SER A 143 -11.93 -11.10 0.70
N HIS A 144 -11.43 -9.87 0.69
CA HIS A 144 -11.60 -8.92 1.81
C HIS A 144 -12.79 -7.97 1.64
N GLU A 145 -13.36 -7.83 0.43
CA GLU A 145 -14.66 -7.18 0.22
C GLU A 145 -15.80 -7.98 0.88
N LYS A 146 -15.73 -9.32 0.84
CA LYS A 146 -16.73 -10.20 1.45
C LYS A 146 -16.75 -10.09 2.98
N GLU A 147 -15.60 -9.89 3.60
CA GLU A 147 -15.48 -9.69 5.06
C GLU A 147 -16.11 -8.36 5.51
N GLY A 148 -15.90 -7.28 4.75
CA GLY A 148 -16.53 -5.98 5.00
C GLY A 148 -18.05 -5.99 4.82
N ALA A 149 -18.57 -6.79 3.87
CA ALA A 149 -20.00 -6.94 3.63
C ALA A 149 -20.72 -7.66 4.78
N HIS A 150 -20.09 -8.69 5.38
CA HIS A 150 -20.62 -9.42 6.54
C HIS A 150 -20.62 -8.55 7.82
N GLU A 151 -19.59 -7.74 8.04
CA GLU A 151 -19.53 -6.86 9.21
C GLU A 151 -20.54 -5.70 9.14
N HIS A 152 -20.84 -5.19 7.94
CA HIS A 152 -21.84 -4.14 7.75
C HIS A 152 -23.29 -4.65 7.92
N THR A 153 -23.55 -5.92 7.56
CA THR A 153 -24.85 -6.55 7.80
C THR A 153 -25.07 -6.86 9.29
N GLU A 154 -24.05 -7.35 10.00
CA GLU A 154 -24.14 -7.61 11.45
C GLU A 154 -24.29 -6.34 12.29
N LYS A 155 -23.61 -5.24 11.92
CA LYS A 155 -23.77 -3.95 12.62
C LYS A 155 -25.16 -3.32 12.39
N ARG A 156 -25.78 -3.53 11.22
CA ARG A 156 -27.18 -3.10 10.94
C ARG A 156 -28.21 -3.93 11.69
N THR A 157 -28.02 -5.24 11.84
CA THR A 157 -28.93 -6.10 12.62
C THR A 157 -28.79 -5.88 14.13
N ARG A 158 -27.57 -5.64 14.64
CA ARG A 158 -27.33 -5.31 16.06
C ARG A 158 -27.90 -3.95 16.48
N LYS A 159 -27.78 -2.90 15.64
CA LYS A 159 -28.39 -1.58 15.96
C LYS A 159 -29.91 -1.65 16.05
N LYS A 160 -30.57 -2.38 15.14
CA LYS A 160 -32.03 -2.56 15.15
C LYS A 160 -32.55 -3.29 16.41
N SER A 161 -31.74 -4.18 16.99
CA SER A 161 -32.08 -4.89 18.24
C SER A 161 -31.98 -3.97 19.48
N TYR A 162 -31.08 -2.99 19.49
CA TYR A 162 -30.90 -2.09 20.64
C TYR A 162 -31.93 -0.95 20.70
N GLU A 163 -32.50 -0.56 19.56
CA GLU A 163 -33.57 0.45 19.46
C GLU A 163 -34.99 -0.13 19.63
N SER A 164 -35.11 -1.44 19.86
CA SER A 164 -36.39 -2.13 20.06
C SER A 164 -36.82 -2.26 21.54
N ARG A 165 -36.30 -1.42 22.45
CA ARG A 165 -36.86 -1.31 23.81
C ARG A 165 -37.97 -0.26 23.80
N PRO A 166 -39.23 -0.63 24.06
CA PRO A 166 -40.31 0.34 24.12
C PRO A 166 -40.00 1.44 25.15
N PHE A 167 -40.22 2.69 24.74
CA PHE A 167 -39.95 3.90 25.52
C PHE A 167 -40.48 3.84 26.96
N TRP A 168 -41.60 3.13 27.20
CA TRP A 168 -42.23 3.00 28.52
C TRP A 168 -41.37 2.28 29.58
N ARG A 169 -40.41 1.42 29.20
CA ARG A 169 -39.49 0.79 30.17
C ARG A 169 -38.46 1.76 30.77
N ARG A 170 -38.26 2.93 30.18
CA ARG A 170 -37.34 3.96 30.70
C ARG A 170 -38.04 4.94 31.66
N MET A 171 -39.38 4.95 31.71
CA MET A 171 -40.16 5.81 32.60
C MET A 171 -40.54 5.18 33.95
N LEU A 172 -40.56 3.85 34.06
CA LEU A 172 -41.07 3.19 35.29
C LEU A 172 -40.01 2.59 36.22
N GLY A 173 -38.71 2.73 35.93
CA GLY A 173 -37.65 2.33 36.87
C GLY A 173 -37.73 0.88 37.35
N VAL A 174 -38.14 -0.06 36.49
CA VAL A 174 -38.04 -1.53 36.69
C VAL A 174 -37.49 -2.22 35.44
#